data_AF-A0A954FBK3-F1
#
_entry.id   AF-A0A954FBK3-F1
#
_cell.length_a   1.000
_cell.length_b   1.000
_cell.length_c   1.000
_cell.angle_alpha   90.00
_cell.angle_beta   90.00
_cell.angle_gamma   90.00
#
_symmetry.space_group_name_H-M   'P 1'
#
loop_
_entity.id
_entity.type
_entity.pdbx_description
1 polymer ?
#
loop_
_entity_poly.entity_id
_entity_poly.type
_entity_poly.pdbx_seq_one_letter_code
_entity_poly.pdbx_strand_id
1 'polypeptide(L)'
;MSEHAILSLSFILFTGMLCQWVAWRVKYPAIIFLLAAGIMAGPVMQWLNPDQLFGDLLFPFVSLAVAVILFEGSLTLKIQNIPGLERVIRNLITIGAFITWMITALATRTLLDFSWSVSFLFGALMVVTGPTVIMPLLRTVRPKENVASILQWEGIL
;
A
#
# COMPACT_ATOMS: atom_id res chain seq x y z
N MET A 1 25.85 -20.44 -0.72
CA MET A 1 24.45 -20.00 -0.99
C MET A 1 23.78 -19.43 0.25
N SER A 2 23.93 -20.05 1.44
CA SER A 2 23.38 -19.54 2.70
C SER A 2 23.96 -18.19 3.16
N GLU A 3 25.28 -17.99 3.08
CA GLU A 3 25.91 -16.74 3.53
C GLU A 3 25.47 -15.51 2.72
N HIS A 4 25.38 -15.63 1.39
CA HIS A 4 24.86 -14.57 0.54
C HIS A 4 23.40 -14.24 0.85
N ALA A 5 22.56 -15.25 1.13
CA ALA A 5 21.18 -15.03 1.51
C ALA A 5 21.06 -14.28 2.85
N ILE A 6 21.87 -14.67 3.85
CA ILE A 6 21.90 -14.02 5.17
C ILE A 6 22.37 -12.57 5.04
N LEU A 7 23.42 -12.31 4.25
CA LEU A 7 23.93 -10.96 4.00
C LEU A 7 22.88 -10.09 3.30
N SER A 8 22.22 -10.61 2.27
CA SER A 8 21.18 -9.89 1.54
C SER A 8 19.97 -9.58 2.44
N LEU A 9 19.52 -10.53 3.25
CA LEU A 9 18.43 -10.31 4.21
C LEU A 9 18.82 -9.29 5.28
N SER A 10 20.05 -9.37 5.80
CA SER A 10 20.58 -8.40 6.75
C SER A 10 20.64 -7.00 6.14
N PHE A 11 21.05 -6.90 4.88
CA PHE A 11 21.09 -5.65 4.12
C PHE A 11 19.69 -5.07 3.90
N ILE A 12 18.69 -5.89 3.55
CA ILE A 12 17.29 -5.48 3.43
C ILE A 12 16.79 -4.90 4.75
N LEU A 13 16.98 -5.62 5.86
CA LEU A 13 16.54 -5.19 7.18
C LEU A 13 17.23 -3.90 7.62
N PHE A 14 18.55 -3.83 7.48
CA PHE A 14 19.33 -2.65 7.85
C PHE A 14 18.93 -1.42 7.04
N THR A 15 18.80 -1.57 5.72
CA THR A 15 18.37 -0.49 4.83
C THR A 15 16.95 -0.06 5.15
N GLY A 16 16.05 -1.00 5.44
CA GLY A 16 14.67 -0.73 5.85
C GLY A 16 14.61 0.08 7.15
N MET A 17 15.38 -0.30 8.17
CA MET A 17 15.48 0.44 9.43
C MET A 17 16.04 1.85 9.24
N LEU A 18 17.09 2.00 8.42
CA LEU A 18 17.65 3.31 8.04
C LEU A 18 16.60 4.17 7.35
N CYS A 19 15.87 3.64 6.37
CA CYS A 19 14.81 4.36 5.67
C CYS A 19 13.70 4.81 6.62
N GLN A 20 13.27 3.95 7.54
CA GLN A 20 12.26 4.31 8.54
C GLN A 20 12.77 5.40 9.49
N TRP A 21 14.03 5.32 9.92
CA TRP A 21 14.64 6.33 10.78
C TRP A 21 14.76 7.69 10.07
N VAL A 22 15.21 7.71 8.82
CA VAL A 22 15.27 8.94 8.00
C VAL A 22 13.86 9.51 7.78
N ALA A 23 12.89 8.66 7.43
CA ALA A 23 11.51 9.08 7.22
C ALA A 23 10.93 9.76 8.46
N TRP A 24 11.17 9.17 9.64
CA TRP A 24 10.74 9.74 10.92
C TRP A 24 11.42 11.09 11.22
N ARG A 25 12.72 11.22 10.91
CA ARG A 25 13.46 12.49 11.09
C ARG A 25 12.92 13.61 10.20
N VAL A 26 12.59 13.32 8.95
CA VAL A 26 12.14 14.31 7.95
C VAL A 26 10.62 14.51 7.97
N LYS A 27 9.87 13.66 8.70
CA LYS A 27 8.39 13.67 8.80
C LYS A 27 7.66 13.40 7.47
N TYR A 28 8.29 12.67 6.56
CA TYR A 28 7.65 12.19 5.33
C TYR A 28 7.25 10.71 5.44
N PRO A 29 6.29 10.24 4.64
CA PRO A 29 5.91 8.82 4.60
C PRO A 29 7.10 7.91 4.27
N ALA A 30 7.32 6.88 5.09
CA ALA A 30 8.44 5.95 4.93
C ALA A 30 8.43 5.19 3.60
N ILE A 31 7.25 4.99 3.00
CA ILE A 31 7.09 4.29 1.72
C ILE A 31 7.92 4.93 0.60
N ILE A 32 8.09 6.25 0.62
CA ILE A 32 8.86 6.98 -0.40
C ILE A 32 10.34 6.57 -0.35
N PHE A 33 10.91 6.54 0.86
CA PHE A 33 12.30 6.14 1.06
C PHE A 33 12.52 4.65 0.81
N LEU A 34 11.59 3.80 1.27
CA LEU A 34 11.66 2.36 1.04
C LEU A 34 11.61 2.01 -0.46
N LEU A 35 10.73 2.68 -1.21
CA LEU A 35 10.61 2.48 -2.65
C LEU A 35 11.85 2.98 -3.39
N ALA A 36 12.36 4.16 -3.04
CA ALA A 36 13.61 4.69 -3.61
C ALA A 36 14.80 3.76 -3.34
N ALA A 37 14.98 3.32 -2.09
CA ALA A 37 16.05 2.40 -1.71
C ALA A 37 15.91 1.04 -2.41
N GLY A 38 14.70 0.51 -2.53
CA GLY A 38 14.42 -0.74 -3.24
C GLY A 38 14.74 -0.66 -4.73
N ILE A 39 14.35 0.43 -5.41
CA ILE A 39 14.68 0.67 -6.82
C ILE A 39 16.20 0.83 -7.01
N MET A 40 16.86 1.57 -6.12
CA MET A 40 18.32 1.73 -6.18
C MET A 40 19.05 0.39 -5.98
N ALA A 41 18.69 -0.37 -4.94
CA ALA A 41 19.37 -1.62 -4.61
C ALA A 41 19.04 -2.77 -5.59
N GLY A 42 17.83 -2.78 -6.16
CA GLY A 42 17.38 -3.77 -7.12
C GLY A 42 17.79 -3.43 -8.55
N PRO A 43 16.89 -2.83 -9.37
CA PRO A 43 17.14 -2.65 -10.80
C PRO A 43 18.35 -1.77 -11.14
N VAL A 44 18.68 -0.76 -10.32
CA VAL A 44 19.78 0.18 -10.64
C VAL A 44 21.15 -0.42 -10.31
N MET A 45 21.36 -0.90 -9.08
CA MET A 45 22.66 -1.40 -8.63
C MET A 45 22.81 -2.93 -8.78
N GLN A 46 21.71 -3.66 -8.99
CA GLN A 46 21.68 -5.13 -9.11
C GLN A 46 22.29 -5.85 -7.89
N TRP A 47 22.26 -5.22 -6.71
CA TRP A 47 22.76 -5.80 -5.46
C TRP A 47 21.78 -6.80 -4.87
N LEU A 48 20.48 -6.59 -5.12
CA LEU A 48 19.40 -7.42 -4.63
C LEU A 48 18.57 -7.94 -5.80
N ASN A 49 18.51 -9.27 -5.91
CA ASN A 49 17.61 -9.96 -6.82
C ASN A 49 16.58 -10.77 -6.01
N PRO A 50 15.34 -10.27 -5.84
CA PRO A 50 14.30 -10.96 -5.07
C PRO A 50 13.96 -12.34 -5.60
N ASP A 51 13.92 -12.51 -6.93
CA ASP A 51 13.57 -13.78 -7.57
C ASP A 51 14.62 -14.86 -7.27
N GLN A 52 15.91 -14.50 -7.22
CA GLN A 52 16.96 -15.42 -6.82
C GLN A 52 17.01 -15.66 -5.29
N LEU A 53 16.70 -14.63 -4.51
CA LEU A 53 16.77 -14.69 -3.05
C LEU A 53 15.64 -15.53 -2.44
N PHE A 54 14.42 -15.35 -2.94
CA PHE A 54 13.22 -16.00 -2.43
C PHE A 54 12.71 -17.13 -3.33
N GLY A 55 13.03 -17.13 -4.64
CA GLY A 55 12.58 -18.16 -5.57
C GLY A 55 11.07 -18.36 -5.54
N ASP A 56 10.65 -19.63 -5.44
CA ASP A 56 9.25 -20.02 -5.36
C ASP A 56 8.53 -19.50 -4.09
N LEU A 57 9.28 -19.07 -3.07
CA LEU A 57 8.71 -18.51 -1.84
C LEU A 57 8.41 -17.02 -1.93
N LEU A 58 8.82 -16.32 -3.01
CA LEU A 58 8.61 -14.88 -3.14
C LEU A 58 7.11 -14.54 -3.09
N PHE A 59 6.31 -15.17 -3.94
CA PHE A 59 4.88 -14.89 -4.03
C PHE A 59 4.09 -15.32 -2.78
N PRO A 60 4.32 -16.52 -2.19
CA PRO A 60 3.77 -16.88 -0.90
C PRO A 60 4.13 -15.90 0.22
N PHE A 61 5.39 -15.45 0.28
CA PHE A 61 5.84 -14.51 1.31
C PHE A 61 5.19 -13.13 1.15
N VAL A 62 5.12 -12.60 -0.08
CA VAL A 62 4.41 -11.35 -0.37
C VAL A 62 2.92 -11.47 -0.02
N SER A 63 2.28 -12.58 -0.37
CA SER A 63 0.87 -12.82 -0.06
C SER A 63 0.63 -12.85 1.46
N LEU A 64 1.50 -13.54 2.20
CA LEU A 64 1.46 -13.58 3.66
C LEU A 64 1.67 -12.18 4.26
N ALA A 65 2.67 -11.42 3.78
CA ALA A 65 2.95 -10.08 4.25
C ALA A 65 1.77 -9.14 4.02
N VAL A 66 1.17 -9.15 2.82
CA VAL A 66 -0.02 -8.35 2.50
C VAL A 66 -1.20 -8.76 3.39
N ALA A 67 -1.43 -10.05 3.58
CA ALA A 67 -2.50 -10.54 4.47
C ALA A 67 -2.30 -10.06 5.92
N VAL A 68 -1.08 -10.13 6.45
CA VAL A 68 -0.75 -9.64 7.80
C VAL A 68 -0.94 -8.13 7.92
N ILE A 69 -0.50 -7.35 6.92
CA ILE A 69 -0.66 -5.89 6.91
C ILE A 69 -2.15 -5.49 6.89
N LEU A 70 -2.95 -6.14 6.05
CA LEU A 70 -4.40 -5.89 6.00
C LEU A 70 -5.10 -6.32 7.28
N PHE A 71 -4.67 -7.44 7.86
CA PHE A 71 -5.18 -7.92 9.14
C PHE A 71 -4.89 -6.94 10.27
N GLU A 72 -3.64 -6.50 10.42
CA GLU A 72 -3.25 -5.49 11.42
C GLU A 72 -4.03 -4.18 11.20
N GLY A 73 -4.15 -3.74 9.95
CA GLY A 73 -4.96 -2.57 9.58
C GLY A 73 -6.40 -2.70 10.08
N SER A 74 -7.05 -3.83 9.80
CA SER A 74 -8.45 -4.10 10.19
C SER A 74 -8.66 -4.13 11.71
N LEU A 75 -7.67 -4.60 12.49
CA LEU A 75 -7.76 -4.64 13.96
C LEU A 75 -7.76 -3.25 14.60
N THR A 76 -7.28 -2.24 13.89
CA THR A 76 -7.31 -0.85 14.40
C THR A 76 -8.67 -0.17 14.21
N LEU A 77 -9.61 -0.78 13.48
CA LEU A 77 -10.94 -0.21 13.24
C LEU A 77 -11.81 -0.25 14.49
N LYS A 78 -12.27 0.95 14.89
CA LYS A 78 -13.23 1.10 15.99
C LYS A 78 -14.65 1.15 15.44
N ILE A 79 -15.35 0.02 15.51
CA ILE A 79 -16.76 -0.10 15.12
C ILE A 79 -17.65 0.87 15.91
N GLN A 80 -17.22 1.24 17.12
CA GLN A 80 -17.90 2.19 18.01
C GLN A 80 -18.00 3.63 17.44
N ASN A 81 -17.16 4.00 16.46
CA ASN A 81 -17.15 5.33 15.84
C ASN A 81 -18.03 5.45 14.58
N ILE A 82 -18.73 4.37 14.23
CA ILE A 82 -19.59 4.28 13.05
C ILE A 82 -20.94 5.02 13.18
N PRO A 83 -21.60 5.12 14.37
CA PRO A 83 -22.96 5.67 14.45
C PRO A 83 -23.07 7.08 13.87
N GLY A 84 -23.95 7.26 12.89
CA GLY A 84 -24.14 8.52 12.17
C GLY A 84 -23.30 8.70 10.90
N LEU A 85 -22.31 7.82 10.64
CA LEU A 85 -21.44 7.86 9.45
C LEU A 85 -21.63 6.67 8.50
N GLU A 86 -22.40 5.66 8.90
CA GLU A 86 -22.66 4.41 8.17
C GLU A 86 -22.99 4.60 6.69
N ARG A 87 -23.93 5.50 6.39
CA ARG A 87 -24.39 5.72 5.02
C ARG A 87 -23.28 6.30 4.14
N VAL A 88 -22.45 7.19 4.70
CA VAL A 88 -21.33 7.79 3.97
C VAL A 88 -20.28 6.72 3.69
N ILE A 89 -19.87 5.98 4.71
CA ILE A 89 -18.88 4.91 4.58
C ILE A 89 -19.35 3.87 3.57
N ARG A 90 -20.58 3.35 3.70
CA ARG A 90 -21.13 2.35 2.77
C ARG A 90 -21.15 2.87 1.34
N ASN A 91 -21.61 4.10 1.12
CA ASN A 91 -21.68 4.67 -0.23
C ASN A 91 -20.28 4.90 -0.83
N LEU A 92 -19.30 5.31 -0.03
CA LEU A 92 -17.92 5.50 -0.45
C LEU A 92 -17.30 4.15 -0.87
N ILE A 93 -17.48 3.14 -0.02
CA ILE A 93 -16.90 1.80 -0.18
C ILE A 93 -17.53 1.00 -1.33
N THR A 94 -18.79 1.26 -1.66
CA THR A 94 -19.52 0.52 -2.71
C THR A 94 -19.62 1.35 -3.99
N ILE A 95 -20.46 2.37 -3.98
CA ILE A 95 -20.76 3.21 -5.13
C ILE A 95 -19.53 4.03 -5.53
N GLY A 96 -18.84 4.63 -4.55
CA GLY A 96 -17.62 5.41 -4.79
C GLY A 96 -16.52 4.57 -5.41
N ALA A 97 -16.24 3.39 -4.85
CA ALA A 97 -15.27 2.45 -5.39
C ALA A 97 -15.64 2.00 -6.82
N PHE A 98 -16.90 1.64 -7.07
CA PHE A 98 -17.37 1.23 -8.39
C PHE A 98 -17.27 2.35 -9.43
N ILE A 99 -17.66 3.58 -9.07
CA ILE A 99 -17.54 4.74 -9.95
C ILE A 99 -16.07 5.02 -10.26
N THR A 100 -15.21 5.02 -9.23
CA THR A 100 -13.76 5.27 -9.40
C THR A 100 -13.13 4.19 -10.27
N TRP A 101 -13.54 2.93 -10.10
CA TRP A 101 -13.11 1.80 -10.93
C TRP A 101 -13.46 2.02 -12.40
N MET A 102 -14.73 2.33 -12.67
CA MET A 102 -15.23 2.57 -14.02
C MET A 102 -14.57 3.78 -14.69
N ILE A 103 -14.43 4.89 -13.97
CA ILE A 103 -13.78 6.11 -14.48
C ILE A 103 -12.32 5.81 -14.80
N THR A 104 -11.59 5.15 -13.90
CA THR A 104 -10.18 4.83 -14.11
C THR A 104 -9.99 3.87 -15.28
N ALA A 105 -10.83 2.83 -15.39
CA ALA A 105 -10.78 1.90 -16.51
C ALA A 105 -11.07 2.60 -17.85
N LEU A 106 -12.09 3.46 -17.91
CA LEU A 106 -12.43 4.20 -19.13
C LEU A 106 -11.34 5.24 -19.49
N ALA A 107 -10.80 5.95 -18.50
CA ALA A 107 -9.70 6.88 -18.71
C ALA A 107 -8.45 6.17 -19.23
N THR A 108 -8.11 5.01 -18.66
CA THR A 108 -6.98 4.18 -19.11
C THR A 108 -7.19 3.72 -20.56
N ARG A 109 -8.41 3.28 -20.90
CA ARG A 109 -8.75 2.87 -22.26
C ARG A 109 -8.63 4.01 -23.28
N THR A 110 -9.07 5.20 -22.92
CA THR A 110 -9.17 6.35 -23.85
C THR A 110 -7.89 7.16 -23.95
N LEU A 111 -7.10 7.26 -22.87
CA LEU A 111 -5.87 8.05 -22.84
C LEU A 111 -4.62 7.24 -23.20
N LEU A 112 -4.60 5.94 -22.86
CA LEU A 112 -3.42 5.08 -23.04
C LEU A 112 -3.63 3.98 -24.10
N ASP A 113 -4.83 3.91 -24.70
CA ASP A 113 -5.20 2.91 -25.71
C ASP A 113 -5.00 1.44 -25.28
N PHE A 114 -5.08 1.16 -23.98
CA PHE A 114 -4.99 -0.19 -23.46
C PHE A 114 -6.20 -1.05 -23.85
N SER A 115 -6.03 -2.38 -23.91
CA SER A 115 -7.17 -3.28 -24.13
C SER A 115 -8.19 -3.18 -22.99
N TRP A 116 -9.45 -3.57 -23.24
CA TRP A 116 -10.48 -3.56 -22.20
C TRP A 116 -10.11 -4.39 -20.97
N SER A 117 -9.52 -5.58 -21.17
CA SER A 117 -9.10 -6.45 -20.07
C SER A 117 -8.04 -5.80 -19.19
N VAL A 118 -7.00 -5.20 -19.79
CA VAL A 118 -5.94 -4.50 -19.04
C VAL A 118 -6.47 -3.23 -18.37
N SER A 119 -7.38 -2.52 -19.03
CA SER A 119 -7.98 -1.29 -18.49
C SER A 119 -8.82 -1.57 -17.24
N PHE A 120 -9.67 -2.60 -17.25
CA PHE A 120 -10.44 -3.01 -16.08
C PHE A 120 -9.55 -3.55 -14.94
N LEU A 121 -8.49 -4.30 -15.27
CA LEU A 121 -7.50 -4.76 -14.30
C LEU A 121 -6.78 -3.58 -13.64
N PHE A 122 -6.29 -2.63 -14.44
CA PHE A 122 -5.63 -1.44 -13.94
C PHE A 122 -6.55 -0.61 -13.06
N GLY A 123 -7.81 -0.42 -13.49
CA GLY A 123 -8.83 0.22 -12.66
C GLY A 123 -9.00 -0.50 -11.33
N ALA A 124 -9.03 -1.83 -11.31
CA ALA A 124 -9.19 -2.62 -10.07
C ALA A 124 -7.98 -2.44 -9.13
N LEU A 125 -6.77 -2.39 -9.68
CA LEU A 125 -5.55 -2.14 -8.91
C LEU A 125 -5.51 -0.72 -8.32
N MET A 126 -6.01 0.27 -9.05
CA MET A 126 -5.96 1.69 -8.65
C MET A 126 -7.02 2.08 -7.61
N VAL A 127 -8.14 1.35 -7.52
CA VAL A 127 -9.22 1.66 -6.57
C VAL A 127 -8.89 1.25 -5.14
N VAL A 128 -8.05 0.24 -4.96
CA VAL A 128 -7.69 -0.27 -3.63
C VAL A 128 -6.87 0.78 -2.89
N THR A 129 -7.24 1.07 -1.64
CA THR A 129 -6.52 2.03 -0.82
C THR A 129 -5.92 1.36 0.40
N GLY A 130 -4.64 1.63 0.69
CA GLY A 130 -3.91 0.94 1.74
C GLY A 130 -3.91 1.67 3.09
N PRO A 131 -4.02 0.95 4.22
CA PRO A 131 -4.00 1.56 5.55
C PRO A 131 -2.62 2.15 5.88
N THR A 132 -1.60 1.64 5.20
CA THR A 132 -0.19 2.01 5.34
C THR A 132 0.11 3.45 4.91
N VAL A 133 -0.68 4.04 4.00
CA VAL A 133 -0.50 5.43 3.56
C VAL A 133 -1.46 6.38 4.28
N ILE A 134 -2.71 5.96 4.49
CA ILE A 134 -3.73 6.81 5.09
C ILE A 134 -3.47 7.05 6.58
N MET A 135 -3.07 6.03 7.35
CA MET A 135 -2.82 6.21 8.79
C MET A 135 -1.70 7.23 9.10
N PRO A 136 -0.52 7.19 8.44
CA PRO A 136 0.49 8.24 8.61
C PRO A 136 0.01 9.65 8.20
N LEU A 137 -0.79 9.75 7.12
CA LEU A 137 -1.36 11.01 6.68
C LEU A 137 -2.31 11.61 7.73
N LEU A 138 -3.18 10.79 8.31
CA LEU A 138 -4.10 11.23 9.37
C LEU A 138 -3.35 11.74 10.61
N ARG A 139 -2.22 11.11 10.98
CA ARG A 139 -1.36 11.58 12.09
C ARG A 139 -0.70 12.93 11.79
N THR A 140 -0.47 13.23 10.52
CA THR A 140 0.20 14.46 10.06
C THR A 140 -0.79 15.61 9.90
N VAL A 141 -1.92 15.39 9.22
CA VAL A 141 -2.93 16.42 8.91
C VAL A 141 -3.87 16.70 10.08
N ARG A 142 -4.13 15.69 10.93
CA ARG A 142 -5.04 15.77 12.10
C ARG A 142 -6.42 16.35 11.76
N PRO A 143 -7.18 15.73 10.83
CA PRO A 143 -8.51 16.19 10.48
C PRO A 143 -9.51 15.99 11.63
N LYS A 144 -10.70 16.61 11.52
CA LYS A 144 -11.81 16.41 12.47
C LYS A 144 -12.15 14.91 12.61
N GLU A 145 -12.57 14.48 13.79
CA GLU A 145 -12.78 13.06 14.15
C GLU A 145 -13.67 12.30 13.16
N ASN A 146 -14.74 12.93 12.67
CA ASN A 146 -15.64 12.31 11.68
C ASN A 146 -14.92 12.02 10.35
N VAL A 147 -14.10 12.94 9.87
CA VAL A 147 -13.34 12.79 8.62
C VAL A 147 -12.22 11.78 8.82
N ALA A 148 -11.53 11.81 9.96
CA ALA A 148 -10.52 10.82 10.30
C ALA A 148 -11.11 9.41 10.33
N SER A 149 -12.31 9.24 10.89
CA SER A 149 -13.00 7.96 10.96
C SER A 149 -13.41 7.47 9.57
N ILE A 150 -14.02 8.33 8.73
CA ILE A 150 -14.36 7.96 7.34
C ILE A 150 -13.11 7.50 6.58
N LEU A 151 -12.02 8.26 6.64
CA LEU A 151 -10.77 7.95 5.93
C LEU A 151 -10.11 6.67 6.44
N GLN A 152 -10.20 6.36 7.75
CA GLN A 152 -9.72 5.08 8.29
C GLN A 152 -10.48 3.89 7.72
N TRP A 153 -11.80 4.03 7.53
CA TRP A 153 -12.63 2.99 6.92
C TRP A 153 -12.39 2.85 5.43
N GLU A 154 -12.19 3.96 4.72
CA GLU A 154 -11.80 3.94 3.31
C GLU A 154 -10.46 3.22 3.13
N GLY A 155 -9.46 3.55 3.94
CA GLY A 155 -8.11 3.00 3.82
C GLY A 155 -7.95 1.51 4.13
N ILE A 156 -9.01 0.78 4.47
CA ILE A 156 -8.97 -0.67 4.69
C ILE A 156 -9.72 -1.44 3.57
N LEU A 157 -10.24 -0.70 2.58
CA LEU A 157 -10.89 -1.21 1.37
C LEU A 157 -9.88 -1.69 0.31
#